data_AF-A0A5C9CK41-F1
#
_entry.id   AF-A0A5C9CK41-F1
#
_cell.length_a   1.000
_cell.length_b   1.000
_cell.length_c   1.000
_cell.angle_alpha   90.00
_cell.angle_beta   90.00
_cell.angle_gamma   90.00
#
_symmetry.space_group_name_H-M   'P 1'
#
loop_
_entity.id
_entity.type
_entity.pdbx_description
1 polymer ?
#
loop_
_entity_poly.entity_id
_entity_poly.type
_entity_poly.pdbx_seq_one_letter_code
_entity_poly.pdbx_strand_id
1 'polypeptide(L)'
;MTLRIEHVQHHRNGISGAPLHALIFRDPNVGRMLGIVFEQPHHVAVFDIDKLFLGDITFGSNSWRGDHYEPQLRRAIEKMQEAQS
;
A
#
# COMPACT_ATOMS: atom_id res chain seq x y z
N MET A 1 4.61 8.38 12.16
CA MET A 1 4.42 6.94 12.36
C MET A 1 5.54 6.20 11.65
N THR A 2 6.01 5.06 12.18
CA THR A 2 7.04 4.26 11.52
C THR A 2 6.39 2.97 11.03
N LEU A 3 6.20 2.85 9.71
CA LEU A 3 5.68 1.63 9.09
C LEU A 3 6.81 0.60 8.96
N ARG A 4 6.48 -0.68 9.17
CA ARG A 4 7.39 -1.78 8.83
C ARG A 4 6.98 -2.38 7.49
N ILE A 5 7.81 -2.22 6.48
CA ILE A 5 7.57 -2.77 5.14
C ILE A 5 7.99 -4.24 5.12
N GLU A 6 7.10 -5.12 4.65
CA GLU A 6 7.37 -6.57 4.53
C GLU A 6 7.65 -6.96 3.09
N HIS A 7 6.84 -6.46 2.15
CA HIS A 7 6.98 -6.76 0.73
C HIS A 7 6.65 -5.54 -0.13
N VAL A 8 7.32 -5.41 -1.26
CA VAL A 8 7.00 -4.46 -2.33
C VAL A 8 7.09 -5.20 -3.65
N GLN A 9 6.12 -4.98 -4.52
CA GLN A 9 6.07 -5.52 -5.87
C GLN A 9 5.63 -4.44 -6.84
N HIS A 10 6.25 -4.39 -8.01
CA HIS A 10 5.87 -3.48 -9.09
C HIS A 10 5.05 -4.25 -10.13
N HIS A 11 3.92 -3.68 -10.53
CA HIS A 11 2.94 -4.31 -11.42
C HIS A 11 2.48 -3.34 -12.50
N ARG A 12 2.01 -3.91 -13.62
CA ARG A 12 1.36 -3.15 -14.71
C ARG A 12 0.01 -3.74 -15.15
N ASN A 13 -0.45 -4.80 -14.49
CA ASN A 13 -1.69 -5.50 -14.84
C ASN A 13 -2.94 -4.97 -14.09
N GLY A 14 -2.80 -3.97 -13.22
CA GLY A 14 -3.91 -3.48 -12.39
C GLY A 14 -4.90 -2.56 -13.11
N ILE A 15 -4.41 -1.57 -13.87
CA ILE A 15 -5.26 -0.62 -14.61
C ILE A 15 -4.75 -0.49 -16.05
N SER A 16 -5.18 -1.37 -16.95
CA SER A 16 -4.90 -1.26 -18.40
C SER A 16 -3.43 -0.98 -18.76
N GLY A 17 -2.46 -1.58 -18.07
CA GLY A 17 -1.04 -1.33 -18.30
C GLY A 17 -0.43 -0.22 -17.43
N ALA A 18 -1.22 0.53 -16.65
CA ALA A 18 -0.71 1.58 -15.79
C ALA A 18 0.12 0.97 -14.65
N PRO A 19 1.31 1.54 -14.38
CA PRO A 19 2.20 1.08 -13.32
C PRO A 19 1.60 1.34 -11.92
N LEU A 20 1.82 0.39 -11.03
CA LEU A 20 1.52 0.51 -9.61
C LEU A 20 2.51 -0.29 -8.78
N HIS A 21 2.64 0.08 -7.51
CA HIS A 21 3.33 -0.71 -6.51
C HIS A 21 2.31 -1.28 -5.51
N ALA A 22 2.39 -2.59 -5.29
CA ALA A 22 1.68 -3.28 -4.22
C ALA A 22 2.64 -3.51 -3.06
N LEU A 23 2.21 -3.13 -1.85
CA LEU A 23 3.01 -3.22 -0.63
C LEU A 23 2.25 -4.00 0.43
N ILE A 24 2.95 -4.89 1.12
CA ILE A 24 2.51 -5.41 2.42
C ILE A 24 3.34 -4.71 3.48
N PHE A 25 2.68 -4.07 4.44
CA PHE A 25 3.33 -3.36 5.55
C PHE A 25 2.59 -3.57 6.86
N ARG A 26 3.22 -3.20 7.98
CA ARG A 26 2.58 -3.17 9.29
C ARG A 26 2.39 -1.76 9.80
N ASP A 27 1.14 -1.46 10.13
CA ASP A 27 0.74 -0.33 10.95
C ASP A 27 0.77 -0.76 12.43
N PRO A 28 1.42 -0.01 13.33
CA PRO A 28 1.53 -0.38 14.74
C PRO A 28 0.20 -0.41 15.51
N ASN A 29 -0.83 0.30 15.02
CA ASN A 29 -2.13 0.42 15.67
C ASN A 29 -3.19 -0.49 15.06
N VAL A 30 -3.01 -0.88 13.79
CA VAL A 30 -4.00 -1.66 13.04
C VAL A 30 -3.55 -3.11 12.87
N GLY A 31 -2.32 -3.34 12.42
CA GLY A 31 -1.83 -4.66 12.07
C GLY A 31 -1.28 -4.71 10.65
N ARG A 32 -1.61 -5.76 9.91
CA ARG A 32 -1.04 -6.03 8.59
C ARG A 32 -1.90 -5.41 7.48
N MET A 33 -1.28 -4.57 6.66
CA MET A 33 -1.96 -3.73 5.69
C MET A 33 -1.47 -4.02 4.28
N LEU A 34 -2.37 -3.90 3.31
CA LEU A 34 -2.11 -3.84 1.88
C LEU A 34 -2.15 -2.38 1.44
N GLY A 35 -1.09 -1.91 0.80
CA GLY A 35 -1.03 -0.61 0.13
C GLY A 35 -0.93 -0.79 -1.38
N ILE A 36 -1.80 -0.14 -2.13
CA ILE A 36 -1.72 -0.03 -3.59
C ILE A 36 -1.40 1.42 -3.91
N VAL A 37 -0.18 1.67 -4.40
CA VAL A 37 0.34 3.01 -4.70
C VAL A 37 0.44 3.16 -6.21
N PHE A 38 -0.32 4.08 -6.77
CA PHE A 38 -0.21 4.45 -8.17
C PHE A 38 0.86 5.52 -8.36
N GLU A 39 1.41 5.63 -9.58
CA GLU A 39 2.39 6.67 -9.90
C GLU A 39 1.82 8.08 -9.71
N GLN A 40 0.53 8.28 -9.99
CA GLN A 40 -0.13 9.57 -9.78
C GLN A 40 -0.12 9.96 -8.29
N PRO A 41 0.21 11.23 -7.96
CA PRO A 41 0.10 11.73 -6.58
C PRO A 41 -1.30 11.56 -6.02
N HIS A 42 -1.41 11.30 -4.71
CA HIS A 42 -2.67 11.15 -3.97
C HIS A 42 -3.53 9.95 -4.39
N HIS A 43 -3.00 9.07 -5.24
CA HIS A 43 -3.67 7.84 -5.65
C HIS A 43 -3.05 6.66 -4.89
N VAL A 44 -3.53 6.47 -3.66
CA VAL A 44 -3.12 5.37 -2.79
C VAL A 44 -4.36 4.74 -2.15
N ALA A 45 -4.50 3.43 -2.30
CA ALA A 45 -5.52 2.65 -1.61
C ALA A 45 -4.88 1.81 -0.50
N VAL A 46 -5.50 1.77 0.67
CA VAL A 46 -4.99 1.04 1.83
C VAL A 46 -6.10 0.21 2.47
N PHE A 47 -5.80 -1.05 2.73
CA PHE A 47 -6.71 -2.02 3.33
C PHE A 47 -6.02 -2.81 4.43
N ASP A 48 -6.76 -3.18 5.47
CA ASP A 48 -6.36 -4.21 6.44
C ASP A 48 -6.56 -5.60 5.80
N ILE A 49 -5.50 -6.40 5.79
CA ILE A 49 -5.46 -7.71 5.14
C ILE A 49 -6.33 -8.73 5.86
N ASP A 50 -6.39 -8.68 7.20
CA ASP A 50 -7.17 -9.64 7.98
C ASP A 50 -8.67 -9.39 7.75
N LYS A 51 -9.06 -8.12 7.62
CA LYS A 51 -10.44 -7.75 7.22
C LYS A 51 -10.75 -8.11 5.77
N LEU A 52 -9.81 -7.94 4.83
CA LEU A 52 -9.99 -8.40 3.45
C LEU A 52 -10.18 -9.91 3.38
N PHE A 53 -9.43 -10.67 4.19
CA PHE A 53 -9.57 -12.13 4.28
C PHE A 53 -10.98 -12.54 4.73
N LEU A 54 -11.62 -11.75 5.60
CA LEU A 54 -13.01 -11.93 6.02
C LEU A 54 -14.04 -11.40 5.00
N GLY A 55 -13.60 -10.84 3.87
CA GLY A 55 -14.46 -10.28 2.84
C GLY A 55 -14.97 -8.87 3.13
N ASP A 56 -14.43 -8.18 4.15
CA ASP A 56 -14.84 -6.81 4.48
C ASP A 56 -14.17 -5.81 3.55
N ILE A 57 -14.96 -5.24 2.65
CA ILE A 57 -14.58 -4.14 1.73
C ILE A 57 -15.37 -2.86 2.01
N THR A 58 -16.01 -2.78 3.18
CA THR A 58 -16.95 -1.71 3.50
C THR A 58 -16.21 -0.42 3.86
N PHE A 59 -16.68 0.69 3.27
CA PHE A 59 -16.20 2.03 3.62
C PHE A 59 -16.45 2.32 5.11
N GLY A 60 -15.45 2.88 5.79
CA GLY A 60 -15.49 3.11 7.24
C GLY A 60 -15.12 1.89 8.09
N SER A 61 -14.96 0.70 7.50
CA SER A 61 -14.38 -0.45 8.19
C SER A 61 -12.99 -0.82 7.68
N ASN A 62 -12.84 -1.08 6.37
CA ASN A 62 -11.60 -1.59 5.80
C ASN A 62 -10.98 -0.74 4.67
N SER A 63 -11.63 0.34 4.26
CA SER A 63 -11.12 1.26 3.25
C SER A 63 -10.48 2.48 3.93
N TRP A 64 -9.18 2.40 4.20
CA TRP A 64 -8.43 3.41 4.96
C TRP A 64 -8.03 4.61 4.09
N ARG A 65 -7.83 5.75 4.76
CA ARG A 65 -7.33 6.99 4.13
C ARG A 65 -5.89 6.84 3.65
N GLY A 66 -5.69 6.72 2.34
CA GLY A 66 -4.37 6.50 1.74
C GLY A 66 -3.38 7.65 1.93
N ASP A 67 -3.87 8.90 2.05
CA ASP A 67 -3.05 10.09 2.25
C ASP A 67 -2.26 10.06 3.58
N HIS A 68 -2.76 9.34 4.59
CA HIS A 68 -2.05 9.15 5.85
C HIS A 68 -0.79 8.26 5.70
N TYR A 69 -0.77 7.38 4.69
CA TYR A 69 0.28 6.40 4.48
C TYR A 69 1.21 6.77 3.31
N GLU A 70 0.70 7.53 2.34
CA GLU A 70 1.38 7.85 1.08
C GLU A 70 2.86 8.28 1.23
N PRO A 71 3.22 9.25 2.11
CA PRO A 71 4.61 9.70 2.20
C PRO A 71 5.59 8.59 2.61
N GLN A 72 5.16 7.70 3.51
CA GLN A 72 5.99 6.61 4.02
C GLN A 72 6.08 5.46 3.02
N LEU A 73 4.97 5.16 2.32
CA LEU A 73 4.95 4.12 1.29
C LEU A 73 5.79 4.51 0.07
N ARG A 74 5.68 5.76 -0.42
CA ARG A 74 6.52 6.25 -1.54
C ARG A 74 8.01 6.22 -1.20
N ARG A 75 8.37 6.69 0.00
CA ARG A 75 9.77 6.61 0.48
C ARG A 75 10.29 5.17 0.56
N ALA A 76 9.43 4.21 0.91
CA ALA A 76 9.81 2.79 0.93
C ALA A 76 10.04 2.22 -0.46
N ILE A 77 9.21 2.60 -1.44
CA ILE A 77 9.35 2.21 -2.84
C ILE A 77 10.67 2.72 -3.40
N GLU A 78 10.98 4.01 -3.21
CA GLU A 78 12.22 4.65 -3.69
C GLU A 78 13.46 3.91 -3.17
N LYS A 79 13.53 3.65 -1.86
CA LYS A 79 14.64 2.91 -1.25
C LYS A 79 14.82 1.50 -1.81
N MET A 80 13.73 0.81 -2.13
CA MET A 80 13.81 -0.53 -2.70
C MET A 80 14.30 -0.51 -4.15
N GLN A 81 13.90 0.50 -4.93
CA GLN A 81 14.38 0.69 -6.30
C GLN A 81 15.88 1.03 -6.33
N GLU A 82 16.33 1.90 -5.42
CA GLU A 82 17.76 2.20 -5.24
C GLU A 82 18.58 0.96 -4.89
N ALA A 83 18.08 0.10 -3.99
CA ALA A 83 18.78 -1.14 -3.61
C ALA A 83 18.83 -2.22 -4.71
N GLN A 84 18.02 -2.07 -5.76
CA GLN A 84 17.95 -2.97 -6.91
C GLN A 84 18.71 -2.46 -8.14
N SER A 85 19.28 -1.24 -8.06
CA SER A 85 20.05 -0.58 -9.13
C SER A 85 21.54 -0.79 -8.93
#